data_AF-A0A5D3FEU7-F1
#
_entry.id   AF-A0A5D3FEU7-F1
#
_cell.length_a   1.000
_cell.length_b   1.000
_cell.length_c   1.000
_cell.angle_alpha   90.00
_cell.angle_beta   90.00
_cell.angle_gamma   90.00
#
_symmetry.space_group_name_H-M   'P 1'
#
loop_
_entity.id
_entity.type
_entity.pdbx_description
1 polymer ?
#
loop_
_entity_poly.entity_id
_entity_poly.type
_entity_poly.pdbx_seq_one_letter_code
_entity_poly.pdbx_strand_id
1 'polypeptide(L)' 'MHWWSQLAFDAAAESQAADPSPGNQMAAAQVHALVSIAEALHRVAAALEEEDGPEIVPALPARPKK' A
#
# COMPACT_ATOMS: atom_id res chain seq x y z
N MET A 1 1.88 -5.36 -9.41
CA MET A 1 1.37 -4.04 -9.81
C MET A 1 -0.13 -4.14 -9.90
N HIS A 2 -0.87 -3.43 -9.04
CA HIS A 2 -2.32 -3.44 -9.10
C HIS A 2 -2.82 -2.57 -10.27
N TRP A 3 -4.01 -2.87 -10.81
CA TRP A 3 -4.60 -2.12 -11.92
C TRP A 3 -4.71 -0.62 -11.62
N TRP A 4 -4.97 -0.28 -10.35
CA TRP A 4 -5.10 1.11 -9.90
C TRP A 4 -3.76 1.82 -9.74
N SER A 5 -2.65 1.09 -9.47
CA SER A 5 -1.31 1.67 -9.42
C SER A 5 -0.90 2.18 -10.80
N GLN A 6 -1.10 1.36 -11.83
CA GLN A 6 -0.75 1.71 -13.21
C GLN A 6 -1.58 2.91 -13.71
N LEU A 7 -2.89 2.88 -13.49
CA LEU A 7 -3.79 3.97 -13.86
C LEU A 7 -3.37 5.31 -13.23
N ALA A 8 -2.98 5.30 -11.95
CA ALA A 8 -2.55 6.51 -11.25
C ALA A 8 -1.23 7.06 -11.81
N PHE A 9 -0.27 6.21 -12.16
CA PHE A 9 1.00 6.62 -12.77
C PHE A 9 0.81 7.13 -14.19
N ASP A 10 -0.02 6.48 -14.99
CA ASP A 10 -0.32 6.91 -16.35
C ASP A 10 -1.01 8.29 -16.33
N ALA A 11 -2.01 8.49 -15.47
CA ALA A 11 -2.67 9.79 -15.33
C ALA A 11 -1.73 10.90 -14.84
N ALA A 12 -0.81 10.59 -13.91
CA ALA A 12 0.19 11.54 -13.45
C ALA A 12 1.19 11.90 -14.57
N ALA A 13 1.62 10.92 -15.37
CA ALA A 13 2.52 11.12 -16.50
C ALA A 13 1.85 11.93 -17.62
N GLU A 14 0.59 11.63 -17.95
CA GLU A 14 -0.21 12.37 -18.92
C GLU A 14 -0.41 13.83 -18.47
N SER A 15 -0.73 14.06 -17.20
CA SER A 15 -0.84 15.41 -16.64
C SER A 15 0.48 16.17 -16.75
N GLN A 16 1.61 15.54 -16.37
CA GLN A 16 2.93 16.19 -16.47
C GLN A 16 3.33 16.51 -17.91
N ALA A 17 2.97 15.64 -18.87
CA ALA A 17 3.21 15.89 -20.28
C ALA A 17 2.39 17.08 -20.80
N ALA A 18 1.18 17.28 -20.27
CA ALA A 18 0.33 18.41 -20.60
C ALA A 18 0.75 19.72 -19.91
N ASP A 19 1.24 19.66 -18.66
CA ASP A 19 1.76 20.81 -17.91
C ASP A 19 3.01 20.43 -17.09
N PRO A 20 4.22 20.81 -17.52
CA PRO A 20 5.45 20.50 -16.79
C PRO A 20 5.76 21.50 -15.66
N SER A 21 4.77 22.26 -15.15
CA SER A 21 4.97 23.20 -14.05
C SER A 21 5.56 22.52 -12.80
N PRO A 22 6.39 23.22 -11.99
CA PRO A 22 6.94 22.66 -10.76
C PRO A 22 5.86 22.15 -9.78
N GLY A 23 4.69 22.80 -9.77
CA GLY A 23 3.54 22.38 -8.98
C GLY A 23 3.01 21.01 -9.43
N ASN A 24 2.90 20.79 -10.74
CA ASN A 24 2.44 19.51 -11.27
C ASN A 24 3.49 18.39 -11.10
N GLN A 25 4.77 18.72 -11.18
CA GLN A 25 5.86 17.79 -10.84
C GLN A 25 5.76 17.31 -9.38
N MET A 26 5.50 18.24 -8.46
CA MET A 26 5.27 17.92 -7.05
C MET A 26 4.00 17.08 -6.85
N ALA A 27 2.90 17.42 -7.54
CA ALA A 27 1.66 16.67 -7.47
C ALA A 27 1.84 15.21 -7.95
N ALA A 28 2.54 14.99 -9.06
CA ALA A 28 2.85 13.64 -9.51
C ALA A 28 3.73 12.87 -8.51
N ALA A 29 4.76 13.50 -7.94
CA ALA A 29 5.58 12.86 -6.91
C ALA A 29 4.74 12.46 -5.68
N GLN A 30 3.76 13.28 -5.30
CA GLN A 30 2.79 12.95 -4.24
C GLN A 30 1.91 11.75 -4.63
N VAL A 31 1.42 11.69 -5.88
CA VAL A 31 0.70 10.51 -6.40
C VAL A 31 1.57 9.26 -6.29
N HIS A 32 2.85 9.33 -6.69
CA HIS A 32 3.79 8.22 -6.55
C HIS A 32 3.94 7.72 -5.11
N ALA A 33 4.09 8.64 -4.15
CA ALA A 33 4.17 8.30 -2.75
C ALA A 33 2.87 7.65 -2.23
N LEU A 34 1.70 8.20 -2.58
CA LEU A 34 0.40 7.70 -2.14
C LEU A 34 0.13 6.29 -2.68
N VAL A 35 0.45 6.02 -3.94
CA VAL A 35 0.31 4.68 -4.53
C VAL A 35 1.23 3.70 -3.80
N SER A 36 2.49 4.07 -3.54
CA SER A 36 3.42 3.22 -2.79
C SER A 36 2.91 2.88 -1.37
N ILE A 37 2.28 3.84 -0.68
CA ILE A 37 1.67 3.63 0.63
C ILE A 37 0.49 2.65 0.52
N ALA A 38 -0.40 2.88 -0.45
CA ALA A 38 -1.54 2.01 -0.67
C ALA A 38 -1.12 0.57 -1.01
N GLU A 39 -0.04 0.38 -1.78
CA GLU A 39 0.49 -0.96 -2.07
C GLU A 39 1.07 -1.63 -0.84
N ALA A 40 1.74 -0.86 0.04
CA ALA A 40 2.24 -1.39 1.31
C ALA A 40 1.08 -1.81 2.23
N LEU A 41 0.04 -0.99 2.34
CA LEU A 41 -1.16 -1.31 3.11
C LEU A 41 -1.88 -2.54 2.56
N HIS A 42 -1.95 -2.69 1.24
CA HIS A 42 -2.54 -3.87 0.62
C HIS A 42 -1.74 -5.15 0.94
N ARG A 43 -0.40 -5.10 0.92
CA ARG A 43 0.44 -6.24 1.35
C ARG A 43 0.22 -6.61 2.81
N VAL A 44 0.06 -5.62 3.70
CA VAL A 44 -0.25 -5.86 5.12
C VAL A 44 -1.63 -6.52 5.26
N ALA A 45 -2.64 -6.01 4.57
CA ALA A 45 -3.98 -6.60 4.59
C ALA A 45 -3.98 -8.06 4.09
N ALA A 46 -3.29 -8.34 2.97
CA ALA A 46 -3.17 -9.69 2.44
C ALA A 46 -2.47 -10.66 3.41
N ALA A 47 -1.40 -10.22 4.08
CA ALA A 47 -0.73 -11.03 5.09
C ALA A 47 -1.63 -11.35 6.29
N LEU A 48 -2.43 -10.38 6.75
CA LEU A 48 -3.40 -10.59 7.83
C LEU A 48 -4.53 -11.55 7.41
N GLU A 49 -5.03 -11.44 6.18
CA GLU A 49 -6.04 -12.38 5.64
C GLU A 49 -5.50 -13.81 5.52
N GLU A 50 -4.21 -13.99 5.19
CA GLU A 50 -3.56 -15.31 5.14
C GLU A 50 -3.35 -15.92 6.55
N GLU A 51 -3.07 -15.09 7.57
CA GLU A 51 -2.91 -15.53 8.97
C GLU A 51 -4.24 -15.92 9.64
N ASP A 52 -5.39 -15.43 9.15
CA ASP A 52 -6.74 -15.78 9.63
C ASP A 52 -7.28 -17.11 9.02
N GLY A 53 -6.44 -17.90 8.33
CA GLY A 53 -6.70 -19.32 8.08
C GLY A 53 -6.81 -20.12 9.38
N PRO A 54 -7.49 -21.28 9.44
CA PRO A 54 -8.04 -21.83 10.68
C PRO A 54 -6.95 -22.07 11.74
N GLU A 55 -7.00 -21.19 12.76
CA GLU A 55 -6.41 -21.32 14.08
C GLU A 55 -4.88 -21.21 14.20
N ILE A 56 -4.38 -19.99 14.40
CA ILE A 56 -3.15 -19.77 15.18
C ILE A 56 -3.50 -18.97 16.42
N VAL A 57 -4.05 -19.67 17.44
CA VAL A 57 -3.95 -19.16 18.81
C VAL A 57 -2.47 -19.18 19.17
N PRO A 58 -1.82 -18.04 19.47
CA PRO A 58 -0.49 -18.12 20.05
C PRO A 58 -0.67 -18.82 21.39
N ALA A 59 -0.02 -19.97 21.56
CA ALA A 59 0.05 -20.63 22.86
C ALA A 59 0.73 -19.68 23.85
N LEU A 60 -0.08 -18.89 24.57
CA LEU A 60 0.38 -18.11 25.71
C LEU A 60 1.03 -19.08 26.68
N PRO A 61 2.30 -18.85 27.10
CA PRO A 61 2.96 -19.76 28.02
C PRO A 61 2.16 -19.80 29.32
N ALA A 62 1.71 -21.01 29.68
CA ALA A 62 0.93 -21.24 30.89
C ALA A 62 1.68 -20.69 32.11
N ARG A 63 1.06 -19.72 32.79
CA ARG A 63 1.56 -19.16 34.05
C ARG A 63 1.62 -20.30 35.10
N PRO A 64 2.77 -20.57 35.74
CA PRO A 64 2.82 -21.54 36.82
C PRO A 64 2.05 -20.98 38.02
N LYS A 65 1.02 -21.70 38.45
CA LYS A 65 0.30 -21.42 39.70
C LYS A 65 1.26 -21.67 40.87
N LYS A 66 1.46 -20.67 41.72
CA LYS A 66 1.93 -20.85 43.10
C LYS A 66 0.72 -20.96 44.01
#